data_AF-A0A9D3LNZ1-F1
#
_entry.id   AF-A0A9D3LNZ1-F1
#
_cell.length_a   1.000
_cell.length_b   1.000
_cell.length_c   1.000
_cell.angle_alpha   90.00
_cell.angle_beta   90.00
_cell.angle_gamma   90.00
#
_symmetry.space_group_name_H-M   'P 1'
#
loop_
_entity.id
_entity.type
_entity.pdbx_description
1 polymer ?
#
loop_
_entity_poly.entity_id
_entity_poly.type
_entity_poly.pdbx_seq_one_letter_code
_entity_poly.pdbx_strand_id
1 'polypeptide(L)'
;MAFLNGPRLLDWANSPPHLQFNKYVLTGYRPISSVQDCIRSLFYLHNEIGNIYTHGIPLLCFLVLLPLNIPWSQISVTWLGVVHFLACLSPQLGSVLYHLFMNHEGGEPVYHTLLTLDMCGICMINTLGSPATRAGSPCSRASGLASKPASSGALQLGRACCRLRPRQGLPHPGNRRGGRDWRGR
;
A
#
# COMPACT_ATOMS: atom_id res chain seq x y z
N MET A 1 -1.98 -18.82 23.94
CA MET A 1 -2.89 -19.71 23.18
C MET A 1 -2.84 -19.31 21.71
N ALA A 2 -1.94 -19.90 20.93
CA ALA A 2 -1.90 -19.69 19.49
C ALA A 2 -2.95 -20.62 18.86
N PHE A 3 -3.91 -20.06 18.12
CA PHE A 3 -4.87 -20.83 17.34
C PHE A 3 -4.12 -21.51 16.20
N LEU A 4 -3.55 -22.69 16.46
CA LEU A 4 -2.87 -23.52 15.46
C LEU A 4 -3.86 -24.22 14.49
N ASN A 5 -5.16 -24.09 14.72
CA ASN A 5 -6.22 -24.56 13.81
C ASN A 5 -6.61 -23.46 12.81
N GLY A 6 -5.63 -22.96 12.05
CA GLY A 6 -5.89 -22.10 10.89
C GLY A 6 -6.50 -22.89 9.72
N PRO A 7 -7.18 -22.23 8.78
CA PRO A 7 -7.64 -22.88 7.55
C PRO A 7 -6.46 -23.43 6.75
N ARG A 8 -6.69 -24.48 5.96
CA ARG A 8 -5.65 -25.08 5.11
C ARG A 8 -5.12 -24.02 4.13
N LEU A 9 -3.82 -23.72 4.25
CA LEU A 9 -3.14 -22.77 3.36
C LEU A 9 -2.99 -23.36 1.95
N LEU A 10 -3.00 -22.48 0.97
CA LEU A 10 -2.90 -22.82 -0.46
C LEU A 10 -1.45 -22.74 -0.94
N ASP A 11 -1.16 -23.57 -1.94
CA ASP A 11 0.05 -23.47 -2.74
C ASP A 11 -0.10 -22.37 -3.81
N TRP A 12 1.01 -21.87 -4.31
CA TRP A 12 1.06 -20.81 -5.32
C TRP A 12 0.15 -21.11 -6.52
N ALA A 13 0.22 -22.32 -7.06
CA ALA A 13 -0.56 -22.75 -8.22
C ALA A 13 -2.09 -22.77 -7.97
N ASN A 14 -2.51 -22.94 -6.72
CA ASN A 14 -3.91 -23.00 -6.32
C ASN A 14 -4.43 -21.64 -5.82
N SER A 15 -3.58 -20.62 -5.73
CA SER A 15 -3.96 -19.29 -5.28
C SER A 15 -4.60 -18.47 -6.41
N PRO A 16 -5.49 -17.51 -6.11
CA PRO A 16 -6.07 -16.62 -7.11
C PRO A 16 -5.00 -15.85 -7.92
N PRO A 17 -5.20 -15.60 -9.23
CA PRO A 17 -4.20 -14.95 -10.09
C PRO A 17 -3.72 -13.58 -9.59
N HIS A 18 -4.60 -12.80 -8.94
CA HIS A 18 -4.24 -11.48 -8.39
C HIS A 18 -3.32 -11.55 -7.17
N LEU A 19 -3.20 -12.72 -6.52
CA LEU A 19 -2.28 -12.97 -5.40
C LEU A 19 -0.97 -13.64 -5.85
N GLN A 20 -0.87 -14.10 -7.10
CA GLN A 20 0.30 -14.75 -7.68
C GLN A 20 1.38 -13.75 -8.14
N PHE A 21 1.68 -12.71 -7.37
CA PHE A 21 2.65 -11.69 -7.77
C PHE A 21 4.11 -12.19 -7.71
N ASN A 22 4.41 -13.16 -6.84
CA ASN A 22 5.76 -13.68 -6.66
C ASN A 22 5.81 -15.21 -6.84
N LYS A 23 6.46 -15.68 -7.91
CA LYS A 23 6.63 -17.11 -8.22
C LYS A 23 7.59 -17.86 -7.27
N TYR A 24 8.35 -17.15 -6.45
CA TYR A 24 9.32 -17.75 -5.53
C TYR A 24 8.69 -18.12 -4.19
N VAL A 25 7.51 -17.58 -3.89
CA VAL A 25 6.73 -17.95 -2.70
C VAL A 25 5.81 -19.09 -3.12
N LEU A 26 6.12 -20.30 -2.67
CA LEU A 26 5.51 -21.52 -3.21
C LEU A 26 4.30 -22.01 -2.40
N THR A 27 4.26 -21.75 -1.10
CA THR A 27 3.25 -22.27 -0.17
C THR A 27 2.89 -21.22 0.87
N GLY A 28 1.78 -21.37 1.59
CA GLY A 28 1.42 -20.49 2.70
C GLY A 28 0.46 -19.35 2.35
N TYR A 29 -0.20 -19.43 1.18
CA TYR A 29 -1.21 -18.48 0.74
C TYR A 29 -2.52 -18.69 1.52
N ARG A 30 -3.20 -17.60 1.86
CA ARG A 30 -4.52 -17.69 2.49
C ARG A 30 -5.60 -18.02 1.44
N PRO A 31 -6.58 -18.87 1.77
CA PRO A 31 -7.75 -19.09 0.91
C PRO A 31 -8.75 -17.94 1.04
N ILE A 32 -9.49 -17.63 -0.02
CA ILE A 32 -10.48 -16.53 -0.04
C ILE A 32 -11.32 -16.53 1.25
N SER A 33 -11.34 -15.39 1.93
CA SER A 33 -11.80 -15.26 3.32
C SER A 33 -12.79 -14.12 3.48
N SER A 34 -13.71 -14.25 4.44
CA SER A 34 -14.59 -13.16 4.87
C SER A 34 -13.80 -12.10 5.67
N VAL A 35 -14.38 -10.91 5.89
CA VAL A 35 -13.79 -9.86 6.74
C VAL A 35 -13.38 -10.41 8.13
N GLN A 36 -14.22 -11.24 8.73
CA GLN A 36 -13.95 -11.79 10.06
C GLN A 36 -12.75 -12.75 10.02
N ASP A 37 -12.63 -13.56 8.97
CA ASP A 37 -11.53 -14.50 8.82
C ASP A 37 -10.21 -13.80 8.48
N CYS A 38 -10.26 -12.67 7.76
CA CYS A 38 -9.13 -11.78 7.60
C CYS A 38 -8.61 -11.30 8.96
N ILE A 39 -9.49 -10.85 9.88
CA ILE A 39 -9.08 -10.43 11.22
C ILE A 39 -8.54 -11.62 12.02
N ARG A 40 -9.17 -12.79 11.94
CA ARG A 40 -8.65 -14.02 12.58
C ARG A 40 -7.28 -14.42 12.06
N SER A 41 -6.92 -14.04 10.83
CA SER A 41 -5.60 -14.32 10.26
C SER A 41 -4.44 -13.65 10.97
N LEU A 42 -4.69 -12.62 11.78
CA LEU A 42 -3.67 -12.02 12.64
C LEU A 42 -3.11 -13.00 13.69
N PHE A 43 -3.86 -14.06 14.00
CA PHE A 43 -3.56 -15.01 15.08
C PHE A 43 -3.06 -16.38 14.59
N TYR A 44 -2.87 -16.58 13.28
CA TYR A 44 -2.27 -17.80 12.72
C TYR A 44 -1.16 -17.47 11.70
N LEU A 45 -0.17 -18.36 11.56
CA LEU A 45 0.98 -18.15 10.67
C LEU A 45 0.60 -18.31 9.20
N HIS A 46 0.98 -17.34 8.37
CA HIS A 46 0.80 -17.33 6.92
C HIS A 46 1.79 -16.34 6.30
N ASN A 47 1.97 -16.35 4.97
CA ASN A 47 3.04 -15.60 4.30
C ASN A 47 2.99 -14.08 4.54
N GLU A 48 1.78 -13.54 4.66
CA GLU A 48 1.56 -12.10 4.80
C GLU A 48 1.66 -11.62 6.25
N ILE A 49 1.83 -12.52 7.22
CA ILE A 49 1.93 -12.12 8.64
C ILE A 49 3.15 -11.23 8.87
N GLY A 50 4.27 -11.51 8.20
CA GLY A 50 5.46 -10.67 8.26
C GLY A 50 5.15 -9.24 7.82
N ASN A 51 4.52 -9.09 6.66
CA ASN A 51 4.14 -7.80 6.09
C ASN A 51 3.16 -7.04 6.99
N ILE A 52 2.16 -7.74 7.54
CA ILE A 52 1.19 -7.12 8.47
C ILE A 52 1.90 -6.58 9.71
N TYR A 53 2.80 -7.36 10.32
CA TYR A 53 3.46 -6.95 11.57
C TYR A 53 4.52 -5.87 11.33
N THR A 54 5.26 -5.92 10.22
CA THR A 54 6.27 -4.89 9.90
C THR A 54 5.65 -3.52 9.66
N HIS A 55 4.41 -3.45 9.18
CA HIS A 55 3.67 -2.19 9.04
C HIS A 55 2.80 -1.86 10.27
N GLY A 56 2.28 -2.87 10.96
CA GLY A 56 1.45 -2.74 12.16
C GLY A 56 2.22 -2.25 13.39
N ILE A 57 3.45 -2.70 13.61
CA ILE A 57 4.27 -2.23 14.73
C ILE A 57 4.56 -0.72 14.61
N PRO A 58 5.06 -0.21 13.47
CA PRO A 58 5.20 1.23 13.26
C PRO A 58 3.88 2.00 13.35
N LEU A 59 2.75 1.42 12.91
CA LEU A 59 1.43 2.05 13.06
C LEU A 59 1.12 2.33 14.53
N LEU A 60 1.31 1.34 15.40
CA LEU A 60 1.10 1.48 16.84
C LEU A 60 2.11 2.44 17.46
N CYS A 61 3.38 2.36 17.07
CA CYS A 61 4.42 3.29 17.52
C CYS A 61 4.07 4.74 17.14
N PHE A 62 3.64 5.02 15.91
CA PHE A 62 3.25 6.36 15.49
C PHE A 62 1.95 6.82 16.15
N LEU A 63 1.01 5.92 16.44
CA LEU A 63 -0.20 6.27 17.18
C LEU A 63 0.09 6.79 18.60
N VAL A 64 1.11 6.25 19.26
CA VAL A 64 1.47 6.59 20.65
C VAL A 64 2.58 7.63 20.74
N LEU A 65 3.69 7.43 20.04
CA LEU A 65 4.89 8.27 20.17
C LEU A 65 4.73 9.62 19.48
N LEU A 66 4.04 9.67 18.33
CA LEU A 66 3.97 10.89 17.53
C LEU A 66 3.19 12.01 18.24
N PRO A 67 2.02 11.76 18.88
CA PRO A 67 1.34 12.77 19.69
C PRO A 67 2.13 13.22 20.91
N LEU A 68 2.96 12.35 21.50
CA LEU A 68 3.79 12.69 22.67
C LEU A 68 5.00 13.54 22.29
N ASN A 69 5.54 13.36 21.08
CA ASN A 69 6.71 14.10 20.59
C ASN A 69 6.34 15.43 19.90
N ILE A 70 5.07 15.64 19.53
CA ILE A 70 4.61 16.91 18.96
C ILE A 70 4.58 17.97 20.08
N PRO A 71 5.34 19.09 19.95
CA PRO A 71 5.32 20.17 20.94
C PRO A 71 4.05 21.02 20.77
N TRP A 72 2.90 20.49 21.20
CA TRP A 72 1.57 21.11 21.04
C TRP A 72 1.49 22.54 21.59
N SER A 73 2.27 22.85 22.62
CA SER A 73 2.33 24.20 23.22
C SER A 73 3.12 25.22 22.39
N GLN A 74 3.97 24.76 21.47
CA GLN A 74 4.81 25.62 20.62
C GLN A 74 4.26 25.76 19.20
N ILE A 75 3.24 24.98 18.85
CA ILE A 75 2.62 25.01 17.52
C ILE A 75 1.58 26.12 17.51
N SER A 76 1.83 27.16 16.71
CA SER A 76 0.89 28.26 16.49
C SER A 76 -0.39 27.83 15.74
N VAL A 77 -0.33 26.68 15.04
CA VAL A 77 -1.39 26.19 14.16
C VAL A 77 -1.67 24.70 14.40
N THR A 78 -2.55 24.39 15.34
CA THR A 78 -2.84 23.02 15.79
C THR A 78 -3.28 22.09 14.66
N TRP A 79 -4.00 22.60 13.65
CA TRP A 79 -4.46 21.77 12.52
C TRP A 79 -3.29 21.23 11.69
N LEU A 80 -2.16 21.94 11.61
CA LEU A 80 -0.99 21.48 10.87
C LEU A 80 -0.35 20.27 11.55
N GLY A 81 -0.32 20.25 12.89
CA GLY A 81 0.10 19.10 13.67
C GLY A 81 -0.80 17.88 13.44
N VAL A 82 -2.12 18.08 13.38
CA VAL A 82 -3.09 17.02 13.08
C VAL A 82 -2.92 16.49 11.66
N VAL A 83 -2.75 17.36 10.66
CA VAL A 83 -2.52 16.95 9.26
C VAL A 83 -1.22 16.17 9.12
N HIS A 84 -0.14 16.62 9.76
CA HIS A 84 1.13 15.91 9.79
C HIS A 84 0.99 14.54 10.45
N PHE A 85 0.31 14.46 11.59
CA PHE A 85 0.02 13.21 12.29
C PHE A 85 -0.75 12.22 11.40
N LEU A 86 -1.84 12.66 10.77
CA LEU A 86 -2.64 11.83 9.86
C LEU A 86 -1.84 11.42 8.62
N ALA A 87 -1.00 12.30 8.08
CA ALA A 87 -0.11 11.99 6.96
C ALA A 87 0.88 10.88 7.34
N CYS A 88 1.48 10.94 8.54
CA CYS A 88 2.40 9.93 9.08
C CYS A 88 1.74 8.58 9.38
N LEU A 89 0.45 8.55 9.71
CA LEU A 89 -0.28 7.29 9.91
C LEU A 89 -0.72 6.63 8.60
N SER A 90 -0.93 7.42 7.55
CA SER A 90 -1.60 6.95 6.34
C SER A 90 -0.89 5.81 5.57
N PRO A 91 0.45 5.77 5.39
CA PRO A 91 1.12 4.65 4.72
C PRO A 91 1.02 3.34 5.52
N GLN A 92 1.21 3.43 6.83
CA GLN A 92 1.20 2.29 7.73
C GLN A 92 -0.20 1.68 7.80
N LEU A 93 -1.24 2.53 7.91
CA LEU A 93 -2.62 2.07 7.91
C LEU A 93 -3.00 1.44 6.57
N GLY A 94 -2.63 2.07 5.45
CA GLY A 94 -2.92 1.56 4.12
C GLY A 94 -2.30 0.19 3.86
N SER A 95 -1.02 0.03 4.20
CA SER A 95 -0.31 -1.23 4.04
C SER A 95 -0.88 -2.35 4.92
N VAL A 96 -1.19 -2.06 6.19
CA VAL A 96 -1.82 -3.06 7.09
C VAL A 96 -3.18 -3.48 6.56
N LEU A 97 -4.02 -2.55 6.12
CA LEU A 97 -5.34 -2.87 5.54
C LEU A 97 -5.21 -3.69 4.26
N TYR A 98 -4.26 -3.33 3.39
CA TYR A 98 -3.97 -4.10 2.18
C TYR A 98 -3.56 -5.54 2.51
N HIS A 99 -2.50 -5.74 3.31
CA HIS A 99 -2.04 -7.09 3.63
C HIS A 99 -3.05 -7.87 4.48
N LEU A 100 -3.93 -7.22 5.24
CA LEU A 100 -4.98 -7.90 6.00
C LEU A 100 -6.15 -8.37 5.11
N PHE A 101 -6.58 -7.52 4.17
CA PHE A 101 -7.80 -7.73 3.38
C PHE A 101 -7.56 -8.08 1.90
N MET A 102 -6.31 -8.27 1.45
CA MET A 102 -5.98 -8.62 0.06
C MET A 102 -6.66 -9.90 -0.44
N ASN A 103 -7.02 -10.80 0.47
CA ASN A 103 -7.62 -12.10 0.19
C ASN A 103 -9.13 -12.15 0.56
N HIS A 104 -9.75 -10.97 0.62
CA HIS A 104 -11.17 -10.83 0.90
C HIS A 104 -12.04 -11.41 -0.23
N GLU A 105 -13.21 -11.95 0.10
CA GLU A 105 -14.21 -12.47 -0.85
C GLU A 105 -14.67 -11.49 -1.93
N GLY A 106 -14.48 -10.18 -1.70
CA GLY A 106 -14.70 -9.12 -2.69
C GLY A 106 -13.73 -9.14 -3.87
N GLY A 107 -12.75 -10.04 -3.88
CA GLY A 107 -11.94 -10.39 -5.04
C GLY A 107 -11.03 -9.27 -5.55
N GLU A 108 -10.77 -9.29 -6.85
CA GLU A 108 -9.82 -8.40 -7.53
C GLU A 108 -10.13 -6.89 -7.35
N PRO A 109 -11.39 -6.40 -7.38
CA PRO A 109 -11.67 -4.98 -7.18
C PRO A 109 -11.26 -4.46 -5.79
N VAL A 110 -11.49 -5.26 -4.75
CA VAL A 110 -11.10 -4.92 -3.37
C VAL A 110 -9.58 -4.90 -3.27
N TYR A 111 -8.91 -5.91 -3.84
CA TYR A 111 -7.46 -5.98 -3.93
C TYR A 111 -6.85 -4.71 -4.55
N HIS A 112 -7.33 -4.27 -5.72
CA HIS A 112 -6.80 -3.07 -6.39
C HIS A 112 -7.12 -1.78 -5.63
N THR A 113 -8.30 -1.69 -5.00
CA THR A 113 -8.67 -0.52 -4.21
C THR A 113 -7.76 -0.37 -2.99
N LEU A 114 -7.51 -1.47 -2.28
CA LEU A 114 -6.61 -1.50 -1.12
C LEU A 114 -5.16 -1.20 -1.51
N LEU A 115 -4.69 -1.77 -2.63
CA LEU A 115 -3.35 -1.48 -3.16
C LEU A 115 -3.21 -0.01 -3.55
N THR A 116 -4.25 0.57 -4.16
CA THR A 116 -4.27 1.99 -4.50
C THR A 116 -4.26 2.85 -3.24
N LEU A 117 -5.00 2.45 -2.20
CA LEU A 117 -5.04 3.14 -0.92
C LEU A 117 -3.67 3.16 -0.22
N ASP A 118 -2.93 2.04 -0.25
CA ASP A 118 -1.55 1.96 0.26
C ASP A 118 -0.62 2.93 -0.47
N MET A 119 -0.65 2.93 -1.81
CA MET A 119 0.14 3.85 -2.64
C MET A 119 -0.24 5.33 -2.41
N CYS A 120 -1.53 5.60 -2.21
CA CYS A 120 -2.02 6.93 -1.84
C CYS A 120 -1.48 7.37 -0.46
N GLY A 121 -1.39 6.47 0.51
CA GLY A 121 -0.76 6.73 1.81
C GLY A 121 0.68 7.22 1.67
N ILE A 122 1.48 6.52 0.86
CA ILE A 122 2.86 6.91 0.55
C ILE A 122 2.91 8.30 -0.13
N CYS A 123 1.97 8.59 -1.03
CA CYS A 123 1.88 9.90 -1.66
C CYS A 123 1.51 11.02 -0.67
N MET A 124 0.62 10.73 0.28
CA MET A 124 0.19 11.69 1.31
C MET A 124 1.34 12.03 2.26
N ILE A 125 2.07 11.05 2.79
CA ILE A 125 3.22 11.33 3.66
C ILE A 125 4.31 12.11 2.93
N ASN A 126 4.58 11.82 1.66
CA ASN A 126 5.58 12.57 0.89
C ASN A 126 5.13 14.02 0.60
N THR A 127 3.81 14.27 0.60
CA THR A 127 3.24 15.60 0.30
C THR A 127 3.05 16.45 1.56
N LEU A 128 2.67 15.82 2.67
CA LEU A 128 2.20 16.48 3.89
C LEU A 128 3.07 16.16 5.13
N GLY A 129 4.02 15.23 5.00
CA GLY A 129 4.95 14.82 6.06
C GLY A 129 6.01 15.85 6.41
N SER A 130 6.17 16.93 5.64
CA SER A 130 7.01 18.06 6.01
C SER A 130 6.11 19.25 6.35
N PRO A 131 5.97 19.61 7.64
CA PRO A 131 5.26 20.83 8.05
C PRO A 131 5.84 22.11 7.44
N ALA A 132 7.06 22.07 6.89
CA ALA A 132 7.83 23.24 6.53
C ALA A 132 7.74 23.72 5.07
N THR A 133 7.16 22.96 4.12
CA THR A 133 7.36 23.27 2.68
C THR A 133 6.11 23.60 1.85
N ARG A 134 4.91 23.71 2.42
CA ARG A 134 3.73 24.15 1.64
C ARG A 134 2.82 25.21 2.27
N ALA A 135 3.00 25.56 3.53
CA ALA A 135 2.26 26.64 4.18
C ALA A 135 2.91 28.03 4.02
N GLY A 136 4.01 28.12 3.25
CA GLY A 136 4.85 29.32 3.14
C GLY A 136 5.11 29.79 1.71
N SER A 137 4.10 29.78 0.82
CA SER A 137 4.13 30.68 -0.33
C SER A 137 3.15 31.84 -0.06
N PRO A 138 3.59 32.94 0.58
CA PRO A 138 2.92 34.19 0.37
C PRO A 138 3.04 34.53 -1.11
N CYS A 139 1.95 34.99 -1.70
CA CYS A 139 1.93 35.67 -2.98
C CYS A 139 3.19 36.55 -3.14
N SER A 140 4.11 36.17 -4.01
CA SER A 140 5.20 37.03 -4.46
C SER A 140 5.19 37.04 -5.96
N ARG A 141 4.60 38.12 -6.46
CA ARG A 141 4.76 38.64 -7.82
C ARG A 141 6.24 38.69 -8.17
N ALA A 142 6.53 38.22 -9.38
CA ALA A 142 7.65 38.56 -10.26
C ALA A 142 8.80 39.38 -9.67
N SER A 143 10.00 38.82 -9.64
CA SER A 143 11.23 39.38 -10.24
C SER A 143 12.34 38.33 -10.11
N GLY A 144 12.96 38.00 -11.25
CA GLY A 144 13.83 36.82 -11.37
C GLY A 144 15.15 36.92 -10.60
N LEU A 145 15.63 35.77 -10.13
CA LEU A 145 17.00 35.32 -10.39
C LEU A 145 17.12 33.83 -10.05
N ALA A 146 17.90 33.15 -10.86
CA ALA A 146 18.18 31.72 -10.85
C ALA A 146 18.37 31.07 -9.46
N SER A 147 17.49 30.13 -9.13
CA SER A 147 17.88 28.83 -8.57
C SER A 147 16.76 27.83 -8.87
N LYS A 148 17.08 26.78 -9.62
CA LYS A 148 16.13 25.68 -9.91
C LYS A 148 15.75 25.02 -8.57
N PRO A 149 14.47 24.99 -8.14
CA PRO A 149 14.07 24.06 -7.11
C PRO A 149 13.74 22.72 -7.78
N ALA A 150 14.19 21.64 -7.15
CA ALA A 150 13.89 20.25 -7.49
C ALA A 150 12.39 19.89 -7.26
N SER A 151 11.48 20.69 -7.79
CA SER A 151 10.02 20.57 -7.59
C SER A 151 9.32 19.77 -8.69
N SER A 152 10.03 19.30 -9.71
CA SER A 152 9.45 18.49 -10.79
C SER A 152 9.12 17.05 -10.38
N GLY A 153 9.79 16.48 -9.37
CA GLY A 153 9.62 15.07 -9.00
C GLY A 153 8.27 14.75 -8.33
N ALA A 154 7.88 15.51 -7.31
CA ALA A 154 6.70 15.18 -6.50
C ALA A 154 5.35 15.35 -7.24
N LEU A 155 5.26 16.35 -8.15
CA LEU A 155 4.05 16.57 -8.94
C LEU A 155 3.93 15.58 -10.11
N GLN A 156 5.06 15.07 -10.62
CA GLN A 156 5.06 13.95 -11.58
C GLN A 156 4.71 12.63 -10.91
N LEU A 157 5.16 12.37 -9.67
CA LEU A 157 4.83 11.16 -8.92
C LEU A 157 3.34 11.07 -8.54
N GLY A 158 2.71 12.17 -8.09
CA GLY A 158 1.27 12.17 -7.78
C GLY A 158 0.38 11.94 -9.00
N ARG A 159 0.74 12.51 -10.17
CA ARG A 159 0.05 12.24 -11.45
C ARG A 159 0.41 10.89 -12.07
N ALA A 160 1.59 10.35 -11.77
CA ALA A 160 2.00 9.01 -12.16
C ALA A 160 1.29 7.94 -11.31
N CYS A 161 1.02 8.17 -10.02
CA CYS A 161 0.35 7.20 -9.15
C CYS A 161 -1.09 6.91 -9.61
N CYS A 162 -1.83 7.91 -10.10
CA CYS A 162 -3.14 7.68 -10.75
C CYS A 162 -3.04 7.01 -12.14
N ARG A 163 -1.85 6.94 -12.76
CA ARG A 163 -1.61 6.27 -14.05
C ARG A 163 -0.92 4.90 -13.91
N LEU A 164 -0.35 4.59 -12.76
CA LEU A 164 0.22 3.29 -12.43
C LEU A 164 -0.92 2.36 -11.99
N ARG A 165 -1.82 2.03 -12.94
CA ARG A 165 -2.45 0.70 -12.88
C ARG A 165 -1.32 -0.32 -12.82
N PRO A 166 -1.40 -1.38 -12.00
CA PRO A 166 -0.50 -2.51 -12.13
C PRO A 166 -0.72 -3.07 -13.53
N ARG A 167 0.28 -2.94 -14.39
CA ARG A 167 0.29 -3.58 -15.70
C ARG A 167 0.55 -5.07 -15.45
N GLN A 168 -0.47 -5.82 -15.03
CA GLN A 168 -0.39 -7.28 -15.07
C GLN A 168 -0.27 -7.70 -16.54
N GLY A 169 0.79 -8.43 -16.86
CA GLY A 169 0.96 -9.11 -18.15
C GLY A 169 1.70 -8.28 -19.21
N LEU A 170 3.03 -8.30 -19.15
CA LEU A 170 3.83 -8.25 -20.39
C LEU A 170 3.67 -9.61 -21.10
N PRO A 171 3.19 -9.68 -22.36
CA PRO A 171 3.34 -10.89 -23.14
C PRO A 171 4.82 -11.04 -23.51
N HIS A 172 5.43 -12.15 -23.09
CA HIS A 172 6.79 -12.51 -23.49
C HIS A 172 6.85 -12.71 -25.02
N PRO A 173 7.84 -12.13 -25.73
CA PRO A 173 8.05 -12.41 -27.14
C PRO A 173 8.87 -13.69 -27.29
N GLY A 174 8.32 -14.65 -28.05
CA GLY A 174 9.11 -15.69 -28.72
C GLY A 174 9.06 -17.08 -28.11
N ASN A 175 8.29 -17.99 -28.71
CA ASN A 175 8.89 -19.02 -29.56
C ASN A 175 7.88 -19.55 -30.59
N ARG A 176 8.29 -19.65 -31.84
CA ARG A 176 7.51 -20.19 -32.96
C ARG A 176 7.49 -21.72 -32.90
N ARG A 177 6.39 -22.29 -33.43
CA ARG A 177 6.24 -23.56 -34.17
C ARG A 177 5.29 -24.56 -33.49
N GLY A 178 4.30 -25.01 -34.27
CA GLY A 178 3.56 -26.25 -34.00
C GLY A 178 2.05 -26.05 -34.12
N GLY A 179 1.52 -26.15 -35.35
CA GLY A 179 0.08 -26.14 -35.56
C GLY A 179 -0.60 -27.40 -35.01
N ARG A 180 -1.87 -27.25 -34.64
CA ARG A 180 -2.97 -28.04 -35.19
C ARG A 180 -4.31 -27.51 -34.71
N ASP A 181 -5.12 -27.26 -35.72
CA ASP A 181 -6.57 -27.13 -35.79
C ASP A 181 -7.32 -28.00 -34.76
N TRP A 182 -8.28 -27.39 -34.05
CA TRP A 182 -9.32 -28.09 -33.27
C TRP A 182 -10.66 -27.37 -33.49
N ARG A 183 -11.25 -27.58 -34.67
CA ARG A 183 -12.71 -27.58 -34.85
C ARG A 183 -13.21 -29.02 -34.92
N GLY A 184 -13.92 -29.46 -33.88
CA GLY A 184 -14.81 -30.62 -33.86
C GLY A 184 -15.90 -30.30 -32.84
N ARG A 185 -17.12 -30.08 -33.32
CA ARG A 185 -18.29 -30.97 -33.14
C ARG A 185 -18.73 -31.07 -31.68
#